data_AF-Q4THP6-F1
#
_entry.id   AF-Q4THP6-F1
#
_cell.length_a   1.000
_cell.length_b   1.000
_cell.length_c   1.000
_cell.angle_alpha   90.00
_cell.angle_beta   90.00
_cell.angle_gamma   90.00
#
_symmetry.space_group_name_H-M   'P 1'
#
loop_
_entity.id
_entity.type
_entity.pdbx_description
1 polymer ?
#
loop_
_entity_poly.entity_id
_entity_poly.type
_entity_poly.pdbx_seq_one_letter_code
_entity_poly.pdbx_strand_id
1 'polypeptide(L)'
;GDDVPWFPMKISELDQCSHRVLMYGTELDADHPVSDPLEPPRSGCLPADRFPPSARRQGFKDQVYRQRRKYFVEVAMNYKFGQPIPRVEYTPEEVRTWGVVFRELTKLYPTHACREYLKNLPLLSKHCGYREDNVPQLEDVSLFLRGPLDVVRNSQSDKVAVTVTRGPWCVPERSGFTVRPVAGYLSPRDFLAGLAYRVFNCTQYIRHSTDPLYTPEP
;
A
#
# COMPACT_ATOMS: atom_id res chain seq x y z
N GLY A 1 34.45 -19.13 2.09
CA GLY A 1 33.93 -18.29 3.18
C GLY A 1 33.68 -16.94 2.56
N ASP A 2 32.56 -16.29 2.92
CA ASP A 2 32.06 -15.02 2.36
C ASP A 2 31.14 -15.14 1.14
N ASP A 3 29.98 -15.79 1.30
CA ASP A 3 28.86 -15.57 0.38
C ASP A 3 27.72 -14.91 1.15
N VAL A 4 27.90 -13.63 1.48
CA VAL A 4 26.85 -12.81 2.09
C VAL A 4 25.81 -12.51 1.00
N PRO A 5 24.52 -12.86 1.21
CA PRO A 5 23.48 -12.55 0.23
C PRO A 5 23.44 -11.06 -0.07
N TRP A 6 23.29 -10.71 -1.34
CA TRP A 6 23.18 -9.32 -1.80
C TRP A 6 22.12 -8.53 -1.01
N PHE A 7 22.44 -7.28 -0.68
CA PHE A 7 21.52 -6.31 -0.09
C PHE A 7 21.80 -4.91 -0.66
N PRO A 8 20.78 -4.04 -0.77
CA PRO A 8 20.95 -2.70 -1.34
C PRO A 8 21.79 -1.82 -0.40
N MET A 9 22.83 -1.20 -0.96
CA MET A 9 23.74 -0.26 -0.29
C MET A 9 23.34 1.21 -0.54
N LYS A 10 22.48 1.45 -1.53
CA LYS A 10 21.91 2.76 -1.86
C LYS A 10 20.41 2.65 -2.03
N ILE A 11 19.69 3.71 -1.67
CA ILE A 11 18.22 3.74 -1.79
C ILE A 11 17.72 3.54 -3.24
N SER A 12 18.48 3.98 -4.24
CA SER A 12 18.17 3.76 -5.66
C SER A 12 18.22 2.28 -6.07
N GLU A 13 18.96 1.44 -5.33
CA GLU A 13 19.06 0.00 -5.59
C GLU A 13 17.81 -0.76 -5.12
N LEU A 14 16.92 -0.11 -4.35
CA LEU A 14 15.59 -0.68 -4.03
C LEU A 14 14.76 -0.94 -5.28
N ASP A 15 15.04 -0.28 -6.41
CA ASP A 15 14.41 -0.58 -7.70
C ASP A 15 14.62 -2.05 -8.10
N GLN A 16 15.76 -2.65 -7.74
CA GLN A 16 16.05 -4.07 -8.01
C GLN A 16 15.22 -4.98 -7.10
N CYS A 17 14.98 -4.58 -5.85
CA CYS A 17 14.16 -5.33 -4.89
C CYS A 17 12.69 -5.33 -5.31
N SER A 18 12.17 -4.17 -5.75
CA SER A 18 10.76 -4.00 -6.12
C SER A 18 10.34 -4.74 -7.38
N HIS A 19 11.28 -5.16 -8.23
CA HIS A 19 11.03 -5.98 -9.41
C HIS A 19 11.07 -7.49 -9.13
N ARG A 20 11.52 -7.92 -7.95
CA ARG A 20 11.54 -9.33 -7.51
C ARG A 20 10.25 -9.70 -6.76
N VAL A 21 9.13 -9.54 -7.44
CA VAL A 21 7.82 -9.90 -6.90
C VAL A 21 7.64 -11.41 -7.00
N LEU A 22 7.34 -12.06 -5.88
CA LEU A 22 7.15 -13.51 -5.77
C LEU A 22 5.83 -13.96 -6.40
N MET A 23 4.77 -13.16 -6.21
CA MET A 23 3.46 -13.34 -6.80
C MET A 23 2.91 -11.98 -7.16
N TYR A 24 2.66 -11.80 -8.46
CA TYR A 24 2.03 -10.59 -8.97
C TYR A 24 0.61 -10.50 -8.42
N GLY A 25 0.12 -9.29 -8.15
CA GLY A 25 -1.30 -9.10 -7.79
C GLY A 25 -2.30 -9.55 -8.88
N THR A 26 -1.83 -10.03 -10.03
CA THR A 26 -2.68 -10.68 -11.05
C THR A 26 -2.90 -12.17 -10.80
N GLU A 27 -2.07 -12.80 -9.98
CA GLU A 27 -2.12 -14.21 -9.60
C GLU A 27 -2.89 -14.33 -8.29
N LEU A 28 -4.20 -14.59 -8.39
CA LEU A 28 -5.08 -14.75 -7.24
C LEU A 28 -5.14 -16.22 -6.84
N ASP A 29 -4.90 -16.50 -5.55
CA ASP A 29 -4.92 -17.86 -4.98
C ASP A 29 -6.30 -18.52 -5.01
N ALA A 30 -6.30 -19.85 -4.91
CA ALA A 30 -7.49 -20.72 -4.92
C ALA A 30 -8.40 -20.64 -3.66
N ASP A 31 -8.14 -19.74 -2.71
CA ASP A 31 -9.03 -19.40 -1.59
C ASP A 31 -9.34 -17.90 -1.50
N HIS A 32 -8.90 -17.13 -2.51
CA HIS A 32 -9.45 -15.79 -2.77
C HIS A 32 -10.97 -15.94 -3.01
N PRO A 33 -11.83 -14.92 -2.86
CA PRO A 33 -13.20 -14.96 -3.39
C PRO A 33 -13.33 -15.32 -4.91
N VAL A 34 -12.22 -15.71 -5.53
CA VAL A 34 -11.91 -15.86 -6.95
C VAL A 34 -11.26 -17.23 -7.23
N SER A 35 -11.86 -18.34 -6.79
CA SER A 35 -11.21 -19.67 -6.93
C SER A 35 -12.11 -20.87 -7.17
N ASP A 36 -11.63 -21.84 -7.95
CA ASP A 36 -12.24 -23.15 -8.21
C ASP A 36 -11.29 -24.28 -7.73
N PRO A 37 -11.78 -25.44 -7.25
CA PRO A 37 -10.96 -26.48 -6.67
C PRO A 37 -10.42 -27.40 -7.75
N LEU A 38 -9.12 -27.30 -8.03
CA LEU A 38 -8.37 -28.34 -8.74
C LEU A 38 -7.16 -28.83 -7.94
N GLU A 39 -7.32 -28.97 -6.63
CA GLU A 39 -6.52 -29.93 -5.87
C GLU A 39 -7.43 -30.73 -4.93
N PRO A 40 -7.36 -32.07 -4.93
CA PRO A 40 -8.03 -32.85 -3.89
C PRO A 40 -7.42 -32.48 -2.53
N PRO A 41 -8.24 -32.39 -1.47
CA PRO A 41 -7.76 -31.99 -0.16
C PRO A 41 -6.71 -32.97 0.35
N ARG A 42 -5.53 -32.45 0.73
CA ARG A 42 -4.58 -33.19 1.56
C ARG A 42 -5.29 -33.55 2.87
N SER A 43 -5.26 -34.83 3.24
CA SER A 43 -6.00 -35.32 4.39
C SER A 43 -5.52 -34.63 5.68
N GLY A 44 -6.43 -33.97 6.43
CA GLY A 44 -6.15 -33.64 7.82
C GLY A 44 -6.67 -32.33 8.43
N CYS A 45 -7.43 -31.48 7.74
CA CYS A 45 -7.91 -30.21 8.33
C CYS A 45 -9.42 -30.19 8.62
N LEU A 46 -9.78 -29.64 9.79
CA LEU A 46 -11.10 -29.61 10.43
C LEU A 46 -12.23 -28.97 9.58
N PRO A 47 -13.51 -29.33 9.80
CA PRO A 47 -14.61 -28.99 8.89
C PRO A 47 -14.98 -27.50 8.87
N ALA A 48 -15.24 -27.01 7.65
CA ALA A 48 -15.50 -25.62 7.28
C ALA A 48 -16.98 -25.19 7.46
N ASP A 49 -17.65 -25.62 8.54
CA ASP A 49 -19.12 -25.51 8.66
C ASP A 49 -19.63 -24.28 9.43
N ARG A 50 -18.90 -23.14 9.42
CA ARG A 50 -19.28 -21.96 10.22
C ARG A 50 -19.65 -20.69 9.45
N PHE A 51 -19.93 -20.75 8.14
CA PHE A 51 -20.42 -19.59 7.38
C PHE A 51 -21.44 -19.97 6.30
N PRO A 52 -22.51 -19.16 6.08
CA PRO A 52 -23.60 -19.49 5.16
C PRO A 52 -23.18 -19.47 3.68
N PRO A 53 -23.72 -20.35 2.80
CA PRO A 53 -23.14 -20.66 1.48
C PRO A 53 -23.58 -19.76 0.31
N SER A 54 -24.14 -18.57 0.54
CA SER A 54 -24.79 -17.79 -0.53
C SER A 54 -23.95 -16.68 -1.18
N ALA A 55 -22.77 -16.33 -0.66
CA ALA A 55 -21.97 -15.20 -1.19
C ALA A 55 -20.71 -15.62 -1.99
N ARG A 56 -20.37 -16.91 -2.07
CA ARG A 56 -19.05 -17.38 -2.58
C ARG A 56 -18.87 -17.48 -4.11
N ARG A 57 -19.82 -17.03 -4.94
CA ARG A 57 -19.83 -17.45 -6.36
C ARG A 57 -19.74 -16.38 -7.45
N GLN A 58 -19.75 -15.09 -7.13
CA GLN A 58 -19.91 -14.05 -8.16
C GLN A 58 -18.62 -13.30 -8.57
N GLY A 59 -17.54 -13.36 -7.80
CA GLY A 59 -16.29 -12.62 -8.09
C GLY A 59 -15.30 -13.33 -9.02
N PHE A 60 -15.42 -14.65 -9.21
CA PHE A 60 -14.40 -15.48 -9.87
C PHE A 60 -14.16 -15.20 -11.37
N LYS A 61 -15.20 -14.73 -12.07
CA LYS A 61 -15.16 -14.43 -13.51
C LYS A 61 -14.97 -12.95 -13.80
N ASP A 62 -14.66 -12.15 -12.79
CA ASP A 62 -14.61 -10.70 -12.96
C ASP A 62 -13.34 -10.31 -13.74
N GLN A 63 -13.45 -10.38 -15.06
CA GLN A 63 -12.43 -9.94 -16.01
C GLN A 63 -12.13 -8.45 -15.82
N VAL A 64 -13.12 -7.64 -15.38
CA VAL A 64 -12.93 -6.22 -15.11
C VAL A 64 -12.00 -6.06 -13.91
N TYR A 65 -12.22 -6.81 -12.83
CA TYR A 65 -11.33 -6.80 -11.66
C TYR A 65 -9.91 -7.28 -12.01
N ARG A 66 -9.77 -8.36 -12.80
CA ARG A 66 -8.45 -8.86 -13.23
C ARG A 66 -7.70 -7.84 -14.09
N GLN A 67 -8.40 -7.21 -15.02
CA GLN A 67 -7.83 -6.17 -15.87
C GLN A 67 -7.45 -4.93 -15.06
N ARG A 68 -8.25 -4.59 -14.04
CA ARG A 68 -7.95 -3.53 -13.07
C ARG A 68 -6.71 -3.86 -12.23
N ARG A 69 -6.53 -5.10 -11.77
CA ARG A 69 -5.32 -5.55 -11.08
C ARG A 69 -4.08 -5.48 -11.96
N LYS A 70 -4.19 -5.88 -13.23
CA LYS A 70 -3.10 -5.76 -14.21
C LYS A 70 -2.65 -4.31 -14.39
N TYR A 71 -3.58 -3.36 -14.45
CA TYR A 71 -3.26 -1.94 -14.49
C TYR A 71 -2.38 -1.50 -13.29
N PHE A 72 -2.73 -1.90 -12.06
CA PHE A 72 -1.93 -1.56 -10.88
C PHE A 72 -0.55 -2.22 -10.87
N VAL A 73 -0.44 -3.46 -11.39
CA VAL A 73 0.85 -4.12 -11.58
C VAL A 73 1.75 -3.32 -12.53
N GLU A 74 1.20 -2.88 -13.67
CA GLU A 74 1.95 -2.09 -14.66
C GLU A 74 2.40 -0.73 -14.07
N VAL A 75 1.53 -0.05 -13.32
CA VAL A 75 1.86 1.20 -12.63
C VAL A 75 3.03 1.00 -11.66
N ALA A 76 2.97 -0.04 -10.83
CA ALA A 76 4.03 -0.31 -9.85
C ALA A 76 5.35 -0.76 -10.49
N MET A 77 5.31 -1.57 -11.56
CA MET A 77 6.52 -2.03 -12.25
C MET A 77 7.25 -0.91 -12.99
N ASN A 78 6.53 0.09 -13.48
CA ASN A 78 7.09 1.24 -14.17
C ASN A 78 7.64 2.32 -13.20
N TYR A 79 7.32 2.24 -11.91
CA TYR A 79 7.79 3.19 -10.92
C TYR A 79 9.32 3.08 -10.69
N LYS A 80 10.00 4.23 -10.69
CA LYS A 80 11.42 4.35 -10.37
C LYS A 80 11.65 5.28 -9.19
N PHE A 81 12.65 4.96 -8.38
CA PHE A 81 12.99 5.80 -7.23
C PHE A 81 13.26 7.25 -7.67
N GLY A 82 12.70 8.21 -6.92
CA GLY A 82 12.84 9.64 -7.19
C GLY A 82 11.76 10.22 -8.10
N GLN A 83 10.96 9.40 -8.78
CA GLN A 83 9.78 9.85 -9.48
C GLN A 83 8.60 10.03 -8.51
N PRO A 84 7.68 10.97 -8.78
CA PRO A 84 6.41 11.04 -8.06
C PRO A 84 5.60 9.77 -8.30
N ILE A 85 4.88 9.30 -7.27
CA ILE A 85 4.03 8.12 -7.39
C ILE A 85 2.85 8.46 -8.32
N PRO A 86 2.59 7.66 -9.36
CA PRO A 86 1.47 7.92 -10.27
C PRO A 86 0.15 8.00 -9.52
N ARG A 87 -0.61 9.06 -9.77
CA ARG A 87 -1.98 9.21 -9.26
C ARG A 87 -2.90 8.25 -10.00
N VAL A 88 -3.87 7.71 -9.27
CA VAL A 88 -4.85 6.75 -9.80
C VAL A 88 -6.25 7.33 -9.69
N GLU A 89 -6.99 7.29 -10.79
CA GLU A 89 -8.42 7.54 -10.78
C GLU A 89 -9.14 6.27 -10.36
N TYR A 90 -9.61 6.24 -9.11
CA TYR A 90 -10.39 5.13 -8.56
C TYR A 90 -11.82 5.16 -9.10
N THR A 91 -12.36 3.98 -9.44
CA THR A 91 -13.74 3.87 -9.92
C THR A 91 -14.73 4.17 -8.79
N PRO A 92 -15.97 4.57 -9.09
CA PRO A 92 -17.00 4.77 -8.06
C PRO A 92 -17.25 3.50 -7.22
N GLU A 93 -17.03 2.31 -7.78
CA GLU A 93 -17.14 1.06 -7.05
C GLU A 93 -15.99 0.89 -6.04
N GLU A 94 -14.75 1.15 -6.45
CA GLU A 94 -13.58 1.11 -5.58
C GLU A 94 -13.72 2.11 -4.42
N VAL A 95 -14.19 3.33 -4.70
CA VAL A 95 -14.45 4.35 -3.67
C VAL A 95 -15.55 3.91 -2.70
N ARG A 96 -16.63 3.27 -3.17
CA ARG A 96 -17.67 2.71 -2.29
C ARG A 96 -17.12 1.60 -1.39
N THR A 97 -16.32 0.69 -1.95
CA THR A 97 -15.69 -0.40 -1.18
C THR A 97 -14.79 0.16 -0.09
N TRP A 98 -13.96 1.16 -0.43
CA TRP A 98 -13.15 1.90 0.54
C TRP A 98 -14.01 2.55 1.63
N GLY A 99 -15.09 3.22 1.26
CA GLY A 99 -15.96 3.91 2.20
C GLY A 99 -16.60 2.99 3.23
N VAL A 100 -17.04 1.80 2.81
CA VAL A 100 -17.55 0.77 3.74
C VAL A 100 -16.48 0.39 4.77
N VAL A 101 -15.27 0.06 4.33
CA VAL A 101 -14.16 -0.33 5.23
C VAL A 101 -13.79 0.81 6.18
N PHE A 102 -13.63 2.02 5.64
CA PHE A 102 -13.27 3.20 6.40
C PHE A 102 -14.29 3.48 7.51
N ARG A 103 -15.59 3.46 7.17
CA ARG A 103 -16.67 3.72 8.12
C ARG A 103 -16.74 2.66 9.22
N GLU A 104 -16.70 1.38 8.88
CA GLU A 104 -16.83 0.32 9.88
C GLU A 104 -15.63 0.26 10.84
N LEU A 105 -14.40 0.44 10.33
CA LEU A 105 -13.21 0.47 11.19
C LEU A 105 -13.13 1.75 12.05
N THR A 106 -13.54 2.90 11.51
CA THR A 106 -13.51 4.17 12.25
C THR A 106 -14.36 4.15 13.51
N LYS A 107 -15.45 3.37 13.53
CA LYS A 107 -16.28 3.15 14.73
C LYS A 107 -15.51 2.46 15.87
N LEU A 108 -14.52 1.62 15.53
CA LEU A 108 -13.80 0.79 16.50
C LEU A 108 -12.53 1.46 17.03
N TYR A 109 -11.93 2.39 16.29
CA TYR A 109 -10.64 3.00 16.65
C TYR A 109 -10.61 3.64 18.04
N PRO A 110 -11.64 4.39 18.52
CA PRO A 110 -11.56 5.05 19.83
C PRO A 110 -11.36 4.10 21.02
N THR A 111 -11.77 2.84 20.87
CA THR A 111 -11.70 1.83 21.94
C THR A 111 -10.61 0.78 21.71
N HIS A 112 -10.16 0.58 20.46
CA HIS A 112 -9.23 -0.51 20.12
C HIS A 112 -7.86 -0.02 19.63
N ALA A 113 -7.76 1.19 19.09
CA ALA A 113 -6.50 1.69 18.52
C ALA A 113 -5.62 2.34 19.60
N CYS A 114 -4.30 2.24 19.42
CA CYS A 114 -3.34 2.91 20.30
C CYS A 114 -3.40 4.44 20.15
N ARG A 115 -2.84 5.14 21.14
CA ARG A 115 -2.81 6.60 21.19
C ARG A 115 -2.12 7.22 19.97
N GLU A 116 -1.04 6.61 19.50
CA GLU A 116 -0.25 7.06 18.35
C GLU A 116 -1.09 7.05 17.06
N TYR A 117 -1.93 6.02 16.89
CA TYR A 117 -2.86 5.93 15.77
C TYR A 117 -3.92 7.04 15.85
N LEU A 118 -4.59 7.16 17.01
CA LEU A 118 -5.64 8.17 17.23
C LEU A 118 -5.15 9.61 17.08
N LYS A 119 -3.89 9.89 17.46
CA LYS A 119 -3.26 11.20 17.29
C LYS A 119 -3.07 11.57 15.82
N ASN A 120 -2.71 10.60 14.97
CA ASN A 120 -2.34 10.84 13.58
C ASN A 120 -3.51 10.75 12.61
N LEU A 121 -4.57 10.00 12.94
CA LEU A 121 -5.73 9.82 12.06
C LEU A 121 -6.39 11.16 11.63
N PRO A 122 -6.65 12.15 12.52
CA PRO A 122 -7.19 13.44 12.11
C PRO A 122 -6.26 14.23 11.17
N LEU A 123 -4.94 14.06 11.32
CA LEU A 123 -3.95 14.69 10.44
C LEU A 123 -3.98 14.08 9.04
N LEU A 124 -4.14 12.75 8.94
CA LEU A 124 -4.31 12.05 7.67
C LEU A 124 -5.61 12.45 6.97
N SER A 125 -6.72 12.61 7.71
CA SER A 125 -7.96 13.13 7.14
C SER A 125 -7.81 14.56 6.60
N LYS A 126 -7.10 15.42 7.35
CA LYS A 126 -6.89 16.82 6.98
C LYS A 126 -5.93 17.00 5.80
N HIS A 127 -4.84 16.23 5.75
CA HIS A 127 -3.73 16.48 4.82
C HIS A 127 -3.63 15.47 3.67
N CYS A 128 -4.15 14.25 3.85
CA CYS A 128 -4.09 13.18 2.85
C CYS A 128 -5.47 12.77 2.34
N GLY A 129 -6.54 13.42 2.81
CA GLY A 129 -7.90 13.17 2.33
C GLY A 129 -8.47 11.82 2.75
N TYR A 130 -8.08 11.30 3.92
CA TYR A 130 -8.71 10.09 4.50
C TYR A 130 -10.17 10.39 4.87
N ARG A 131 -11.08 10.05 3.94
CA ARG A 131 -12.53 10.21 4.07
C ARG A 131 -13.25 9.02 3.46
N GLU A 132 -14.51 8.83 3.84
CA GLU A 132 -15.36 7.75 3.32
C GLU A 132 -15.57 7.83 1.80
N ASP A 133 -15.62 9.04 1.26
CA ASP A 133 -15.88 9.34 -0.16
C ASP A 133 -14.61 9.49 -1.01
N ASN A 134 -13.43 9.26 -0.45
CA ASN A 134 -12.16 9.52 -1.14
C ASN A 134 -11.04 8.57 -0.72
N VAL A 135 -10.52 7.82 -1.69
CA VAL A 135 -9.33 6.98 -1.51
C VAL A 135 -8.08 7.86 -1.54
N PRO A 136 -7.26 7.87 -0.47
CA PRO A 136 -6.02 8.65 -0.42
C PRO A 136 -5.03 8.25 -1.51
N GLN A 137 -4.36 9.23 -2.11
CA GLN A 137 -3.32 8.98 -3.11
C GLN A 137 -1.98 8.73 -2.42
N LEU A 138 -1.26 7.68 -2.84
CA LEU A 138 0.01 7.31 -2.22
C LEU A 138 1.06 8.43 -2.28
N GLU A 139 1.06 9.28 -3.31
CA GLU A 139 1.97 10.42 -3.38
C GLU A 139 1.74 11.39 -2.22
N ASP A 140 0.48 11.74 -1.93
CA ASP A 140 0.15 12.65 -0.82
C ASP A 140 0.49 12.03 0.54
N VAL A 141 0.30 10.72 0.68
CA VAL A 141 0.69 9.97 1.87
C VAL A 141 2.22 9.90 2.01
N SER A 142 2.95 9.70 0.92
CA SER A 142 4.42 9.65 0.91
C SER A 142 5.01 11.00 1.33
N LEU A 143 4.52 12.10 0.72
CA LEU A 143 4.89 13.46 1.09
C LEU A 143 4.49 13.76 2.54
N PHE A 144 3.34 13.26 2.98
CA PHE A 144 2.92 13.40 4.37
C PHE A 144 3.91 12.71 5.31
N LEU A 145 4.22 11.44 5.13
CA LEU A 145 5.10 10.67 6.02
C LEU A 145 6.55 11.19 6.01
N ARG A 146 7.02 11.66 4.85
CA ARG A 146 8.38 12.17 4.69
C ARG A 146 8.64 13.40 5.55
N GLY A 147 7.64 14.26 5.70
CA GLY A 147 7.79 15.57 6.33
C GLY A 147 8.21 16.67 5.37
N PRO A 148 8.26 17.91 5.87
CA PRO A 148 8.71 19.05 5.08
C PRO A 148 10.15 18.81 4.62
N LEU A 149 10.34 18.70 3.30
CA LEU A 149 11.60 18.99 2.64
C LEU A 149 11.48 20.39 2.06
N ASP A 150 11.89 21.41 2.81
CA ASP A 150 12.06 22.74 2.23
C ASP A 150 13.34 22.75 1.38
N VAL A 151 13.21 22.45 0.08
CA VAL A 151 14.28 22.69 -0.89
C VAL A 151 14.17 24.15 -1.35
N VAL A 152 14.82 25.07 -0.65
CA VAL A 152 15.04 26.43 -1.15
C VAL A 152 16.19 26.38 -2.16
N ARG A 153 15.88 26.60 -3.45
CA ARG A 153 16.91 26.86 -4.46
C ARG A 153 17.43 28.28 -4.26
N ASN A 154 18.67 28.42 -3.82
CA ASN A 154 19.33 29.72 -3.74
C ASN A 154 19.82 30.11 -5.15
N SER A 155 19.32 31.22 -5.70
CA SER A 155 19.65 31.71 -7.05
C SER A 155 21.06 32.32 -7.17
N GLN A 156 21.88 32.28 -6.12
CA GLN A 156 23.13 33.06 -6.06
C GLN A 156 24.39 32.33 -5.55
N SER A 157 24.43 30.99 -5.46
CA SER A 157 25.71 30.29 -5.18
C SER A 157 25.74 28.83 -5.60
N ASP A 158 26.82 28.40 -6.28
CA ASP A 158 27.14 27.00 -6.64
C ASP A 158 27.45 26.08 -5.45
N LYS A 159 27.14 26.49 -4.22
CA LYS A 159 27.27 25.67 -3.01
C LYS A 159 25.88 25.43 -2.43
N VAL A 160 25.45 24.17 -2.45
CA VAL A 160 24.20 23.73 -1.81
C VAL A 160 24.37 23.81 -0.29
N ALA A 161 23.96 24.91 0.31
CA ALA A 161 23.87 25.03 1.77
C ALA A 161 22.43 24.71 2.21
N VAL A 162 22.25 23.60 2.92
CA VAL A 162 20.95 23.20 3.49
C VAL A 162 20.75 23.97 4.79
N THR A 163 19.81 24.93 4.81
CA THR A 163 19.42 25.64 6.03
C THR A 163 17.95 25.39 6.32
N VAL A 164 17.64 24.87 7.50
CA VAL A 164 16.27 24.57 7.97
C VAL A 164 15.63 25.86 8.49
N THR A 165 14.56 26.34 7.84
CA THR A 165 13.73 27.41 8.40
C THR A 165 12.37 26.85 8.79
N ARG A 166 11.91 27.17 10.01
CA ARG A 166 10.60 26.75 10.52
C ARG A 166 9.52 27.60 9.85
N GLY A 167 8.90 27.08 8.78
CA GLY A 167 7.68 27.66 8.23
C GLY A 167 6.50 27.61 9.21
N PRO A 168 5.44 28.43 9.01
CA PRO A 168 4.30 28.55 9.92
C PRO A 168 3.44 27.27 10.03
N TRP A 169 3.70 26.26 9.21
CA TRP A 169 3.13 24.92 9.31
C TRP A 169 4.07 24.02 10.12
N CYS A 170 4.26 24.33 11.41
CA CYS A 170 4.94 23.45 12.36
C CYS A 170 4.10 22.19 12.61
N VAL A 171 4.12 21.24 11.67
CA VAL A 171 3.73 19.86 11.95
C VAL A 171 4.93 19.23 12.69
N PRO A 172 4.76 18.59 13.85
CA PRO A 172 5.86 17.97 14.59
C PRO A 172 6.66 17.02 13.68
N GLU A 173 7.97 16.94 13.91
CA GLU A 173 8.94 16.11 13.17
C GLU A 173 8.29 14.83 12.62
N ARG A 174 8.11 14.79 11.29
CA ARG A 174 7.54 13.60 10.65
C ARG A 174 8.62 12.54 10.49
N SER A 175 8.20 11.28 10.37
CA SER A 175 9.06 10.11 10.56
C SER A 175 10.15 9.94 9.50
N GLY A 176 10.14 10.72 8.42
CA GLY A 176 11.06 10.55 7.30
C GLY A 176 10.77 9.30 6.47
N PHE A 177 9.63 8.66 6.69
CA PHE A 177 9.20 7.52 5.89
C PHE A 177 8.66 7.97 4.54
N THR A 178 8.89 7.16 3.50
CA THR A 178 8.21 7.29 2.22
C THR A 178 7.49 5.98 1.89
N VAL A 179 6.47 6.07 1.04
CA VAL A 179 5.83 4.89 0.47
C VAL A 179 6.26 4.68 -0.97
N ARG A 180 6.21 3.44 -1.42
CA ARG A 180 6.54 3.03 -2.79
C ARG A 180 5.47 2.07 -3.30
N PRO A 181 4.93 2.25 -4.53
CA PRO A 181 3.99 1.29 -5.09
C PRO A 181 4.68 -0.05 -5.36
N VAL A 182 4.00 -1.15 -5.03
CA VAL A 182 4.49 -2.51 -5.27
C VAL A 182 3.45 -3.35 -6.02
N ALA A 183 3.91 -4.15 -6.97
CA ALA A 183 3.04 -4.92 -7.86
C ALA A 183 2.47 -6.20 -7.22
N GLY A 184 2.94 -6.59 -6.03
CA GLY A 184 2.52 -7.81 -5.35
C GLY A 184 3.41 -8.13 -4.17
N TYR A 185 3.45 -9.41 -3.79
CA TYR A 185 4.21 -9.86 -2.64
C TYR A 185 5.72 -9.83 -2.94
N LEU A 186 6.47 -9.12 -2.09
CA LEU A 186 7.93 -9.18 -2.09
C LEU A 186 8.42 -10.31 -1.19
N SER A 187 9.65 -10.76 -1.43
CA SER A 187 10.32 -11.62 -0.46
C SER A 187 10.44 -10.89 0.89
N PRO A 188 10.40 -11.59 2.03
CA PRO A 188 10.60 -10.96 3.34
C PRO A 188 11.90 -10.16 3.40
N ARG A 189 12.97 -10.65 2.75
CA ARG A 189 14.26 -9.96 2.65
C ARG A 189 14.13 -8.62 1.94
N ASP A 190 13.48 -8.59 0.78
CA ASP A 190 13.32 -7.37 -0.03
C ASP A 190 12.41 -6.35 0.65
N PHE A 191 11.34 -6.83 1.28
CA PHE A 191 10.45 -5.97 2.05
C PHE A 191 11.18 -5.30 3.23
N LEU A 192 11.92 -6.10 4.02
CA LEU A 192 12.68 -5.59 5.16
C LEU A 192 13.85 -4.69 4.72
N ALA A 193 14.47 -4.95 3.57
CA ALA A 193 15.51 -4.09 3.00
C ALA A 193 14.97 -2.67 2.73
N GLY A 194 13.71 -2.52 2.29
CA GLY A 194 13.07 -1.21 2.14
C GLY A 194 12.95 -0.45 3.47
N LEU A 195 12.59 -1.15 4.55
CA LEU A 195 12.42 -0.53 5.87
C LEU A 195 13.74 0.04 6.43
N ALA A 196 14.89 -0.53 6.07
CA ALA A 196 16.20 0.02 6.43
C ALA A 196 16.41 1.45 5.90
N TYR A 197 15.75 1.80 4.80
CA TYR A 197 15.74 3.13 4.19
C TYR A 197 14.50 3.96 4.54
N ARG A 198 13.68 3.51 5.51
CA ARG A 198 12.36 4.08 5.82
C ARG A 198 11.42 4.10 4.60
N VAL A 199 11.56 3.13 3.69
CA VAL A 199 10.69 2.97 2.52
C VAL A 199 9.73 1.82 2.79
N PHE A 200 8.42 2.11 2.79
CA PHE A 200 7.38 1.11 2.94
C PHE A 200 6.76 0.78 1.57
N ASN A 201 6.78 -0.50 1.17
CA ASN A 201 6.17 -0.95 -0.08
C ASN A 201 4.65 -1.12 0.11
N CYS A 202 3.84 -0.38 -0.66
CA CYS A 202 2.37 -0.32 -0.56
C CYS A 202 1.71 -0.83 -1.84
N THR A 203 0.68 -1.67 -1.71
CA THR A 203 -0.24 -1.98 -2.80
C THR A 203 -1.14 -0.77 -3.09
N GLN A 204 -1.61 -0.65 -4.34
CA GLN A 204 -2.48 0.46 -4.78
C GLN A 204 -3.90 0.02 -5.15
N TYR A 205 -4.10 -1.28 -5.39
CA TYR A 205 -5.40 -1.82 -5.78
C TYR A 205 -6.35 -1.84 -4.58
N ILE A 206 -7.65 -1.82 -4.86
CA ILE A 206 -8.69 -2.02 -3.86
C ILE A 206 -9.18 -3.47 -3.94
N ARG A 207 -9.51 -4.05 -2.78
CA ARG A 207 -10.10 -5.39 -2.66
C ARG A 207 -11.40 -5.51 -3.45
N HIS A 208 -11.80 -6.75 -3.74
CA HIS A 208 -13.03 -7.04 -4.47
C HIS A 208 -14.27 -6.51 -3.72
N SER A 209 -15.22 -5.91 -4.44
CA SER A 209 -16.37 -5.21 -3.87
C SER A 209 -17.42 -6.13 -3.24
N THR A 210 -17.44 -7.42 -3.59
CA THR A 210 -18.41 -8.39 -3.06
C THR A 210 -18.30 -8.64 -1.56
N ASP A 211 -17.10 -8.50 -1.01
CA ASP A 211 -16.88 -8.62 0.43
C ASP A 211 -15.90 -7.54 0.91
N PRO A 212 -16.36 -6.31 1.15
CA PRO A 212 -15.50 -5.22 1.61
C PRO A 212 -14.82 -5.52 2.95
N LEU A 213 -15.43 -6.35 3.80
CA LEU A 213 -14.94 -6.63 5.15
C LEU A 213 -13.88 -7.73 5.20
N TYR A 214 -13.60 -8.39 4.07
CA TYR A 214 -12.60 -9.44 3.95
C TYR A 214 -11.63 -9.20 2.79
N THR A 215 -10.37 -9.57 2.99
CA THR A 215 -9.39 -9.68 1.91
C THR A 215 -8.35 -10.73 2.29
N PRO A 216 -7.98 -11.65 1.40
CA PRO A 216 -6.90 -12.62 1.65
C PRO A 216 -5.51 -12.01 1.41
N GLU A 217 -5.45 -10.79 0.85
CA GLU A 217 -4.22 -10.09 0.46
C GLU A 217 -4.25 -8.62 0.92
N PRO A 218 -3.07 -7.98 1.12
CA PRO A 218 -2.99 -6.62 1.63
C PRO A 218 -3.41 -5.54 0.62
#